data_AF-A0A022RKE7-F1
#
_entry.id   AF-A0A022RKE7-F1
#
_cell.length_a   1.000
_cell.length_b   1.000
_cell.length_c   1.000
_cell.angle_alpha   90.00
_cell.angle_beta   90.00
_cell.angle_gamma   90.00
#
_symmetry.space_group_name_H-M   'P 1'
#
loop_
_entity.id
_entity.type
_entity.pdbx_description
1 polymer ?
#
loop_
_entity_poly.entity_id
_entity_poly.type
_entity_poly.pdbx_seq_one_letter_code
_entity_poly.pdbx_strand_id
1 'polypeptide(L)'
;ISLHPVLDKTTYHLINKERLAKMKKEAILINCSRGPVVDEVALVEHLRANPMFRVGLDVFEDEPYMKPGLSEMKNAIIVPHIASASKWTREGMAKLAALNVLGKIKGYPVWSDPNRVDPFLNDNAPAPAACPSIVNSKALGLPVSKL
;
A
#
# COMPACT_ATOMS: atom_id res chain seq x y z
N ILE A 1 -13.78 8.54 -3.38
CA ILE A 1 -12.88 8.64 -2.22
C ILE A 1 -11.83 7.55 -2.41
N SER A 2 -10.55 7.89 -2.41
CA SER A 2 -9.46 6.91 -2.55
C SER A 2 -8.61 6.94 -1.28
N LEU A 3 -8.36 5.78 -0.68
CA LEU A 3 -7.63 5.65 0.57
C LEU A 3 -6.15 5.39 0.29
N HIS A 4 -5.30 6.27 0.82
CA HIS A 4 -3.83 6.13 0.81
C HIS A 4 -3.15 6.28 2.18
N PRO A 5 -3.80 6.02 3.34
CA PRO A 5 -3.10 6.11 4.61
C PRO A 5 -2.16 4.91 4.82
N VAL A 6 -1.16 5.10 5.68
CA VAL A 6 -0.49 3.98 6.36
C VAL A 6 -1.47 3.37 7.34
N LEU A 7 -1.41 2.05 7.58
CA LEU A 7 -2.17 1.42 8.64
C LEU A 7 -1.41 1.49 9.97
N ASP A 8 -2.03 2.14 10.93
CA ASP A 8 -1.61 2.25 12.33
C ASP A 8 -2.84 2.35 13.25
N LYS A 9 -2.64 2.61 14.54
CA LYS A 9 -3.73 2.72 15.52
C LYS A 9 -4.72 3.84 15.21
N THR A 10 -4.30 4.89 14.51
CA THR A 10 -5.13 6.07 14.21
C THR A 10 -5.97 5.90 12.95
N THR A 11 -5.56 4.97 12.09
CA THR A 11 -6.16 4.70 10.77
C THR A 11 -6.84 3.33 10.70
N TYR A 12 -6.71 2.51 11.75
CA TYR A 12 -7.48 1.30 11.94
C TYR A 12 -8.99 1.62 11.95
N HIS A 13 -9.75 0.98 11.05
CA HIS A 13 -11.16 1.25 10.78
C HIS A 13 -11.43 2.75 10.57
N LEU A 14 -10.49 3.43 9.90
CA LEU A 14 -10.67 4.82 9.48
C LEU A 14 -11.97 4.98 8.71
N ILE A 15 -12.36 4.03 7.86
CA ILE A 15 -13.68 3.98 7.25
C ILE A 15 -14.53 2.95 7.99
N ASN A 16 -15.29 3.42 8.96
CA ASN A 16 -16.22 2.63 9.76
C ASN A 16 -17.68 2.90 9.36
N LYS A 17 -18.62 2.25 10.06
CA LYS A 17 -20.08 2.39 9.82
C LYS A 17 -20.55 3.84 9.82
N GLU A 18 -20.11 4.66 10.78
CA GLU A 18 -20.54 6.05 10.89
C GLU A 18 -20.04 6.91 9.73
N ARG A 19 -18.81 6.66 9.25
CA ARG A 19 -18.24 7.40 8.13
C ARG A 19 -18.80 6.94 6.79
N LEU A 20 -19.07 5.65 6.61
CA LEU A 20 -19.81 5.11 5.46
C LEU A 20 -21.20 5.75 5.35
N ALA A 21 -21.93 5.86 6.46
CA ALA A 21 -23.26 6.48 6.50
C ALA A 21 -23.26 7.98 6.11
N LYS A 22 -22.13 8.67 6.24
CA LYS A 22 -21.96 10.07 5.84
C LYS A 22 -21.59 10.24 4.36
N MET A 23 -21.23 9.16 3.66
CA MET A 23 -20.88 9.23 2.24
C MET A 23 -22.13 9.48 1.38
N LYS A 24 -21.91 10.02 0.19
CA LYS A 24 -22.97 10.12 -0.82
C LYS A 24 -23.46 8.71 -1.18
N LYS A 25 -24.76 8.55 -1.42
CA LYS A 25 -25.39 7.27 -1.80
C LYS A 25 -24.78 6.61 -3.05
N GLU A 26 -24.22 7.43 -3.95
CA GLU A 26 -23.59 6.98 -5.20
C GLU A 26 -22.05 7.07 -5.17
N ALA A 27 -21.47 7.22 -3.98
CA ALA A 27 -20.02 7.36 -3.85
C ALA A 27 -19.30 6.10 -4.35
N ILE A 28 -18.10 6.32 -4.86
CA ILE A 28 -17.14 5.26 -5.18
C ILE A 28 -16.02 5.34 -4.15
N LEU A 29 -15.81 4.25 -3.40
CA LEU A 29 -14.71 4.09 -2.45
C LEU A 29 -13.64 3.17 -3.06
N ILE A 30 -12.39 3.60 -3.08
CA ILE A 30 -11.27 2.80 -3.56
C ILE A 30 -10.29 2.58 -2.41
N ASN A 31 -9.87 1.35 -2.17
CA ASN A 31 -8.83 1.02 -1.20
C ASN A 31 -7.75 0.12 -1.82
N CYS A 32 -6.56 0.70 -2.01
CA CYS A 32 -5.34 -0.03 -2.34
C CYS A 32 -4.25 0.19 -1.29
N SER A 33 -4.64 0.55 -0.06
CA SER A 33 -3.73 0.82 1.06
C SER A 33 -3.53 -0.43 1.92
N ARG A 34 -4.35 -0.63 2.96
CA ARG A 34 -4.45 -1.86 3.74
C ARG A 34 -5.92 -2.18 4.03
N GLY A 35 -6.25 -3.46 4.14
CA GLY A 35 -7.60 -3.93 4.41
C GLY A 35 -8.21 -3.30 5.66
N PRO A 36 -7.57 -3.42 6.85
CA PRO A 36 -8.10 -2.90 8.11
C PRO A 36 -8.23 -1.37 8.23
N VAL A 37 -7.95 -0.61 7.18
CA VAL A 37 -8.33 0.81 7.10
C VAL A 37 -9.85 0.96 6.96
N VAL A 38 -10.52 -0.05 6.41
CA VAL A 38 -11.98 -0.12 6.28
C VAL A 38 -12.49 -1.22 7.21
N ASP A 39 -13.52 -0.91 7.99
CA ASP A 39 -14.32 -1.93 8.69
C ASP A 39 -15.13 -2.71 7.64
N GLU A 40 -14.67 -3.92 7.33
CA GLU A 40 -15.18 -4.70 6.21
C GLU A 40 -16.59 -5.24 6.47
N VAL A 41 -16.91 -5.56 7.73
CA VAL A 41 -18.27 -5.97 8.11
C VAL A 41 -19.23 -4.81 7.87
N ALA A 42 -18.87 -3.61 8.31
CA ALA A 42 -19.68 -2.41 8.06
C ALA A 42 -19.76 -2.08 6.57
N LEU A 43 -18.70 -2.30 5.79
CA LEU A 43 -18.71 -2.12 4.34
C LEU A 43 -19.69 -3.06 3.66
N VAL A 44 -19.70 -4.35 4.01
CA VAL A 44 -20.64 -5.33 3.44
C VAL A 44 -22.09 -4.96 3.76
N GLU A 45 -22.38 -4.57 5.01
CA GLU A 45 -23.71 -4.07 5.39
C GLU A 45 -24.10 -2.83 4.55
N HIS A 46 -23.16 -1.90 4.37
CA HIS A 46 -23.40 -0.67 3.63
C HIS A 46 -23.65 -0.92 2.14
N LEU A 47 -22.87 -1.81 1.51
CA LEU A 47 -23.03 -2.19 0.10
C LEU A 47 -24.39 -2.84 -0.16
N ARG A 48 -24.85 -3.72 0.75
CA ARG A 48 -26.18 -4.34 0.66
C ARG A 48 -27.30 -3.31 0.74
N ALA A 49 -27.19 -2.36 1.66
CA ALA A 49 -28.21 -1.33 1.88
C ALA A 49 -28.21 -0.23 0.80
N ASN A 50 -27.12 -0.04 0.07
CA ASN A 50 -26.95 1.06 -0.89
C ASN A 50 -26.51 0.54 -2.28
N PRO A 51 -27.44 0.11 -3.14
CA PRO A 51 -27.13 -0.49 -4.45
C PRO A 51 -26.34 0.42 -5.41
N MET A 52 -26.39 1.74 -5.21
CA MET A 52 -25.67 2.72 -6.04
C MET A 52 -24.27 3.05 -5.52
N PHE A 53 -23.95 2.71 -4.27
CA PHE A 53 -22.61 2.85 -3.73
C PHE A 53 -21.72 1.79 -4.37
N ARG A 54 -20.47 2.13 -4.69
CA ARG A 54 -19.53 1.19 -5.32
C ARG A 54 -18.21 1.15 -4.56
N VAL A 55 -17.57 -0.01 -4.57
CA VAL A 55 -16.24 -0.17 -3.99
C VAL A 55 -15.27 -0.84 -4.97
N GLY A 56 -14.02 -0.39 -4.95
CA GLY A 56 -12.88 -1.07 -5.55
C GLY A 56 -11.84 -1.40 -4.47
N LEU A 57 -11.54 -2.69 -4.28
CA LEU A 57 -10.63 -3.16 -3.24
C LEU A 57 -9.48 -3.96 -3.87
N ASP A 58 -8.25 -3.52 -3.62
CA ASP A 58 -7.06 -4.38 -3.80
C ASP A 58 -6.72 -5.12 -2.51
N VAL A 59 -7.21 -4.64 -1.36
CA VAL A 59 -6.87 -5.14 -0.03
C VAL A 59 -8.11 -5.29 0.82
N PHE A 60 -8.09 -6.23 1.77
CA PHE A 60 -9.22 -6.57 2.65
C PHE A 60 -8.71 -7.12 4.00
N GLU A 61 -9.55 -7.15 5.03
CA GLU A 61 -9.10 -7.26 6.44
C GLU A 61 -8.27 -8.52 6.72
N ASP A 62 -8.78 -9.68 6.32
CA ASP A 62 -8.26 -10.99 6.70
C ASP A 62 -7.68 -11.74 5.49
N GLU A 63 -6.87 -11.07 4.67
CA GLU A 63 -6.26 -11.66 3.46
C GLU A 63 -5.65 -13.05 3.72
N PRO A 64 -5.96 -14.08 2.89
CA PRO A 64 -6.71 -14.03 1.62
C PRO A 64 -8.22 -14.23 1.76
N TYR A 65 -8.77 -14.22 2.98
CA TYR A 65 -10.20 -14.41 3.25
C TYR A 65 -10.97 -13.08 3.30
N MET A 66 -12.11 -13.03 2.61
CA MET A 66 -13.06 -11.92 2.70
C MET A 66 -14.11 -12.20 3.77
N LYS A 67 -14.65 -11.14 4.39
CA LYS A 67 -15.83 -11.25 5.25
C LYS A 67 -17.02 -11.79 4.45
N PRO A 68 -17.90 -12.59 5.10
CA PRO A 68 -19.03 -13.21 4.42
C PRO A 68 -19.90 -12.24 3.62
N GLY A 69 -20.13 -12.58 2.35
CA GLY A 69 -20.99 -11.85 1.44
C GLY A 69 -20.33 -10.72 0.65
N LEU A 70 -19.09 -10.33 0.96
CA LEU A 70 -18.37 -9.34 0.17
C LEU A 70 -18.22 -9.78 -1.30
N SER A 71 -17.92 -11.07 -1.53
CA SER A 71 -17.80 -11.67 -2.86
C SER A 71 -19.10 -11.74 -3.67
N GLU A 72 -20.26 -11.56 -3.02
CA GLU A 72 -21.57 -11.60 -3.66
C GLU A 72 -22.03 -10.21 -4.13
N MET A 73 -21.32 -9.15 -3.71
CA MET A 73 -21.71 -7.77 -3.98
C MET A 73 -21.45 -7.40 -5.45
N LYS A 74 -22.54 -7.20 -6.21
CA LYS A 74 -22.48 -6.77 -7.62
C LYS A 74 -21.89 -5.36 -7.80
N ASN A 75 -21.85 -4.57 -6.73
CA ASN A 75 -21.31 -3.22 -6.66
C ASN A 75 -19.90 -3.18 -6.03
N ALA A 76 -19.21 -4.32 -5.95
CA ALA A 76 -17.81 -4.42 -5.54
C ALA A 76 -16.94 -4.97 -6.67
N ILE A 77 -15.76 -4.36 -6.88
CA ILE A 77 -14.66 -4.93 -7.67
C ILE A 77 -13.53 -5.23 -6.71
N ILE A 78 -13.03 -6.46 -6.72
CA ILE A 78 -12.04 -6.93 -5.77
C ILE A 78 -10.93 -7.64 -6.53
N VAL A 79 -9.69 -7.33 -6.20
CA VAL A 79 -8.50 -8.00 -6.73
C VAL A 79 -7.59 -8.42 -5.56
N PRO A 80 -6.81 -9.51 -5.68
CA PRO A 80 -6.13 -10.13 -4.55
C PRO A 80 -4.76 -9.51 -4.25
N HIS A 81 -4.73 -8.26 -3.78
CA HIS A 81 -3.51 -7.54 -3.36
C HIS A 81 -2.40 -7.51 -4.43
N ILE A 82 -2.80 -7.10 -5.64
CA ILE A 82 -1.96 -7.09 -6.84
C ILE A 82 -1.61 -5.69 -7.33
N ALA A 83 -1.97 -4.61 -6.63
CA ALA A 83 -1.67 -3.24 -7.09
C ALA A 83 -0.18 -2.98 -7.35
N SER A 84 0.72 -3.67 -6.64
CA SER A 84 2.17 -3.60 -6.85
C SER A 84 2.75 -4.82 -7.59
N ALA A 85 1.92 -5.70 -8.14
CA ALA A 85 2.33 -6.97 -8.76
C ALA A 85 2.78 -6.83 -10.24
N SER A 86 3.35 -5.70 -10.63
CA SER A 86 4.04 -5.59 -11.91
C SER A 86 5.38 -6.34 -11.84
N LYS A 87 5.82 -6.95 -12.96
CA LYS A 87 7.11 -7.66 -13.04
C LYS A 87 8.26 -6.74 -12.61
N TRP A 88 8.31 -5.53 -13.16
CA TRP A 88 9.31 -4.52 -12.85
C TRP A 88 9.36 -4.18 -11.35
N THR A 89 8.20 -3.92 -10.73
CA THR A 89 8.12 -3.59 -9.29
C THR A 89 8.59 -4.76 -8.43
N ARG A 90 8.14 -5.98 -8.72
CA ARG A 90 8.43 -7.15 -7.90
C ARG A 90 9.89 -7.60 -8.01
N GLU A 91 10.47 -7.54 -9.20
CA GLU A 91 11.90 -7.77 -9.40
C GLU A 91 12.75 -6.73 -8.66
N GLY A 92 12.35 -5.46 -8.72
CA GLY A 92 13.01 -4.36 -7.99
C GLY A 92 12.97 -4.57 -6.48
N MET A 93 11.80 -4.90 -5.91
CA MET A 93 11.63 -5.21 -4.49
C MET A 93 12.46 -6.42 -4.06
N ALA A 94 12.44 -7.51 -4.83
CA ALA A 94 13.22 -8.72 -4.53
C ALA A 94 14.73 -8.45 -4.55
N LYS A 95 15.19 -7.70 -5.56
CA LYS A 95 16.59 -7.27 -5.67
C LYS A 95 17.00 -6.40 -4.48
N LEU A 96 16.18 -5.42 -4.11
CA LEU A 96 16.42 -4.56 -2.94
C LEU A 96 16.53 -5.38 -1.65
N ALA A 97 15.62 -6.34 -1.43
CA ALA A 97 15.63 -7.20 -0.26
C ALA A 97 16.90 -8.07 -0.19
N ALA A 98 17.27 -8.74 -1.29
CA ALA A 98 18.48 -9.56 -1.35
C ALA A 98 19.76 -8.73 -1.12
N LEU A 99 19.81 -7.52 -1.67
CA LEU A 99 20.93 -6.61 -1.53
C LEU A 99 21.02 -6.05 -0.09
N ASN A 100 19.91 -5.78 0.60
CA ASN A 100 19.94 -5.46 2.03
C ASN A 100 20.53 -6.60 2.88
N VAL A 101 20.19 -7.86 2.60
CA VAL A 101 20.77 -9.01 3.29
C VAL A 101 22.28 -9.11 3.06
N LEU A 102 22.72 -9.01 1.80
CA LEU A 102 24.15 -9.01 1.46
C LEU A 102 24.90 -7.85 2.12
N GLY A 103 24.26 -6.67 2.15
CA GLY A 103 24.74 -5.48 2.85
C GLY A 103 25.06 -5.78 4.31
N LYS A 104 24.10 -6.41 5.02
CA LYS A 104 24.27 -6.79 6.42
C LYS A 104 25.44 -7.75 6.63
N ILE A 105 25.55 -8.77 5.78
CA ILE A 105 26.60 -9.81 5.88
C ILE A 105 28.00 -9.21 5.70
N LYS A 106 28.15 -8.25 4.78
CA LYS A 106 29.43 -7.57 4.50
C LYS A 106 29.78 -6.47 5.50
N GLY A 107 28.96 -6.27 6.54
CA GLY A 107 29.15 -5.21 7.52
C GLY A 107 28.81 -3.81 7.00
N TYR A 108 28.10 -3.71 5.88
CA TYR A 108 27.61 -2.42 5.39
C TYR A 108 26.40 -1.95 6.21
N PRO A 109 26.22 -0.64 6.37
CA PRO A 109 24.98 -0.08 6.91
C PRO A 109 23.80 -0.56 6.08
N VAL A 110 22.77 -1.08 6.76
CA VAL A 110 21.52 -1.48 6.13
C VAL A 110 20.40 -0.55 6.52
N TRP A 111 19.43 -0.41 5.63
CA TRP A 111 18.23 0.36 5.90
C TRP A 111 17.41 -0.28 7.02
N SER A 112 17.30 0.41 8.16
CA SER A 112 16.63 -0.12 9.35
C SER A 112 15.29 0.56 9.65
N ASP A 113 14.96 1.66 8.99
CA ASP A 113 13.76 2.44 9.26
C ASP A 113 12.96 2.65 7.96
N PRO A 114 11.86 1.91 7.76
CA PRO A 114 11.08 1.97 6.52
C PRO A 114 10.46 3.35 6.26
N ASN A 115 10.36 4.21 7.27
CA ASN A 115 9.73 5.52 7.16
C ASN A 115 10.72 6.66 6.91
N ARG A 116 12.03 6.43 7.11
CA ARG A 116 13.03 7.50 7.11
C ARG A 116 13.69 7.70 5.76
N VAL A 117 12.92 7.75 4.68
CA VAL A 117 13.38 7.77 3.28
C VAL A 117 14.13 9.06 2.88
N ASP A 118 14.18 10.08 3.75
CA ASP A 118 14.78 11.40 3.52
C ASP A 118 16.21 11.41 2.97
N PRO A 119 17.14 10.52 3.42
CA PRO A 119 18.47 10.42 2.84
C PRO A 119 18.43 10.05 1.35
N PHE A 120 17.31 9.51 0.89
CA PHE A 120 17.02 9.08 -0.47
C PHE A 120 16.26 10.13 -1.29
N LEU A 121 15.98 11.29 -0.70
CA LEU A 121 15.18 12.37 -1.29
C LEU A 121 15.92 13.73 -1.39
N ASN A 122 17.20 13.83 -0.97
CA ASN A 122 17.98 15.09 -0.96
C ASN A 122 19.23 15.04 -1.87
N ASP A 123 19.24 15.85 -2.93
CA ASP A 123 20.23 15.81 -4.03
C ASP A 123 21.63 16.34 -3.71
N ASN A 124 21.81 17.05 -2.59
CA ASN A 124 23.08 17.67 -2.20
C ASN A 124 23.82 16.91 -1.08
N ALA A 125 23.27 15.79 -0.60
CA ALA A 125 23.90 14.93 0.41
C ALA A 125 24.86 13.88 -0.23
N PRO A 126 25.95 13.46 0.44
CA PRO A 126 26.83 12.40 -0.07
C PRO A 126 26.12 11.04 -0.11
N ALA A 127 26.43 10.21 -1.12
CA ALA A 127 25.79 8.90 -1.32
C ALA A 127 26.06 7.92 -0.17
N PRO A 128 25.09 7.09 0.27
CA PRO A 128 25.33 6.08 1.29
C PRO A 128 26.25 4.98 0.78
N ALA A 129 27.10 4.47 1.66
CA ALA A 129 28.14 3.48 1.36
C ALA A 129 27.62 2.05 1.02
N ALA A 130 26.32 1.85 0.72
CA ALA A 130 25.65 0.54 0.66
C ALA A 130 24.48 0.46 -0.35
N CYS A 131 23.94 -0.75 -0.55
CA CYS A 131 23.14 -1.29 -1.66
C CYS A 131 22.11 -0.41 -2.41
N PRO A 132 21.85 -0.70 -3.71
CA PRO A 132 21.08 0.17 -4.59
C PRO A 132 19.61 0.28 -4.25
N SER A 133 19.31 1.39 -3.61
CA SER A 133 18.02 2.05 -3.60
C SER A 133 18.21 3.47 -4.16
N ILE A 134 17.14 4.26 -4.27
CA ILE A 134 17.14 5.56 -4.97
C ILE A 134 18.25 6.53 -4.47
N VAL A 135 18.76 6.31 -3.26
CA VAL A 135 19.94 6.97 -2.64
C VAL A 135 21.28 6.85 -3.34
N ASN A 136 21.63 5.68 -3.88
CA ASN A 136 23.01 5.45 -4.34
C ASN A 136 23.10 5.45 -5.88
N SER A 137 21.97 5.75 -6.53
CA SER A 137 21.79 5.72 -7.98
C SER A 137 22.78 6.63 -8.71
N LYS A 138 23.10 7.81 -8.16
CA LYS A 138 24.07 8.76 -8.72
C LYS A 138 25.54 8.36 -8.51
N ALA A 139 25.86 7.60 -7.46
CA ALA A 139 27.21 7.07 -7.23
C ALA A 139 27.50 5.77 -8.01
N LEU A 140 26.45 5.12 -8.52
CA LEU A 140 26.51 3.92 -9.38
C LEU A 140 26.18 4.19 -10.86
N GLY A 141 25.91 5.45 -11.24
CA GLY A 141 25.68 5.85 -12.63
C GLY A 141 24.33 5.46 -13.25
N LEU A 142 23.28 5.29 -12.46
CA LEU A 142 21.95 4.86 -12.93
C LEU A 142 21.01 6.07 -13.21
N PRO A 143 20.28 6.11 -14.34
CA PRO A 143 19.36 7.20 -14.68
C PRO A 143 18.08 7.15 -13.83
N VAL A 144 17.69 8.27 -13.21
CA VAL A 144 16.54 8.37 -12.28
C VAL A 144 15.37 9.10 -12.96
N SER A 145 14.17 8.50 -13.05
CA SER A 145 12.97 9.15 -13.61
C SER A 145 12.25 9.98 -12.54
N LYS A 146 11.84 11.20 -12.89
CA LYS A 146 11.15 12.16 -12.00
C LYS A 146 9.79 11.62 -11.51
N LEU A 147 9.66 11.45 -10.20
CA LEU A 147 8.42 11.57 -9.42
C LEU A 147 8.78 12.07 -8.03
#